data_AF-A0A3N5WEQ0-F1
#
_entry.id   AF-A0A3N5WEQ0-F1
#
_cell.length_a   1.000
_cell.length_b   1.000
_cell.length_c   1.000
_cell.angle_alpha   90.00
_cell.angle_beta   90.00
_cell.angle_gamma   90.00
#
_symmetry.space_group_name_H-M   'P 1'
#
loop_
_entity.id
_entity.type
_entity.pdbx_description
1 polymer ?
#
loop_
_entity_poly.entity_id
_entity_poly.type
_entity_poly.pdbx_seq_one_letter_code
_entity_poly.pdbx_strand_id
1 'polypeptide(L)'
;MNQGVKLVKFEGDESQVIAKAPLPQAELAHFRGVTGNVVQDALNVWADLWGELDGAVVSGVVIGSEAQEGFQPSCGWPEFLEKMWVLRGHLEFVARFSRQ
;
A
#
# COMPACT_ATOMS: atom_id res chain seq x y z
N MET A 1 -25.07 -13.88 20.08
CA MET A 1 -24.08 -14.61 20.91
C MET A 1 -22.72 -14.49 20.24
N ASN A 2 -21.85 -13.58 20.72
CA ASN A 2 -20.50 -13.38 20.16
C ASN A 2 -19.48 -14.13 21.01
N GLN A 3 -19.22 -15.40 20.68
CA GLN A 3 -18.13 -16.16 21.29
C GLN A 3 -16.86 -15.99 20.44
N GLY A 4 -15.96 -15.12 20.88
CA GLY A 4 -14.60 -15.06 20.34
C GLY A 4 -13.83 -16.33 20.72
N VAL A 5 -13.08 -16.87 19.77
CA VAL A 5 -12.28 -18.10 19.95
C VAL A 5 -11.16 -17.83 20.95
N LYS A 6 -10.99 -18.69 21.96
CA LYS A 6 -9.91 -18.61 22.95
C LYS A 6 -8.96 -19.78 22.78
N LEU A 7 -7.66 -19.50 22.69
CA LEU A 7 -6.62 -20.51 22.81
C LEU A 7 -6.29 -20.68 24.30
N VAL A 8 -6.46 -21.91 24.78
CA VAL A 8 -6.27 -22.27 26.19
C VAL A 8 -5.12 -23.27 26.29
N LYS A 9 -4.10 -22.95 27.08
CA LYS A 9 -3.11 -23.95 27.55
C LYS A 9 -3.75 -24.69 28.70
N PHE A 10 -3.63 -26.01 28.69
CA PHE A 10 -3.88 -26.82 29.86
C PHE A 10 -2.54 -27.27 30.42
N GLU A 11 -2.30 -26.96 31.70
CA GLU A 11 -1.10 -27.39 32.41
C GLU A 11 -1.57 -28.01 33.73
N GLY A 12 -1.91 -29.30 33.67
CA GLY A 12 -2.56 -30.01 34.78
C GLY A 12 -4.05 -29.66 34.92
N ASP A 13 -4.50 -29.44 36.16
CA ASP A 13 -5.90 -29.09 36.49
C ASP A 13 -6.21 -27.59 36.30
N GLU A 14 -5.19 -26.79 35.96
CA GLU A 14 -5.33 -25.37 35.67
C GLU A 14 -5.37 -25.10 34.17
N SER A 15 -6.37 -24.34 33.74
CA SER A 15 -6.53 -23.88 32.37
C SER A 15 -6.20 -22.38 32.28
N GLN A 16 -5.20 -22.03 31.48
CA GLN A 16 -4.82 -20.63 31.25
C GLN A 16 -5.13 -20.22 29.80
N VAL A 17 -5.89 -19.14 29.64
CA VAL A 17 -6.14 -18.54 28.32
C VAL A 17 -4.86 -17.81 27.88
N ILE A 18 -4.15 -18.35 26.88
CA ILE A 18 -2.89 -17.77 26.40
C ILE A 18 -3.16 -16.65 25.38
N ALA A 19 -4.24 -16.80 24.59
CA ALA A 19 -4.59 -15.82 23.57
C ALA A 19 -6.09 -15.84 23.30
N LYS A 20 -6.63 -14.66 23.02
CA LYS A 20 -8.02 -14.46 22.61
C LYS A 20 -8.00 -13.99 21.16
N ALA A 21 -8.65 -14.72 20.27
CA ALA A 21 -8.82 -14.28 18.89
C ALA A 21 -9.57 -12.93 18.90
N PRO A 22 -9.16 -11.96 18.08
CA PRO A 22 -9.87 -10.70 17.99
C PRO A 22 -11.30 -10.96 17.53
N LEU A 23 -12.24 -10.16 18.03
CA LEU A 23 -13.62 -10.24 17.57
C LEU A 23 -13.67 -9.90 16.08
N PRO A 24 -14.57 -10.50 15.28
CA PRO A 24 -14.65 -10.23 13.83
C PRO A 24 -14.73 -8.73 13.49
N GLN A 25 -15.39 -7.92 14.33
CA GLN A 25 -15.42 -6.46 14.15
C GLN A 25 -14.09 -5.77 14.41
N ALA A 26 -13.30 -6.25 15.38
CA ALA A 26 -11.97 -5.73 15.65
C ALA A 26 -10.99 -6.12 14.53
N GLU A 27 -11.12 -7.33 13.96
CA GLU A 27 -10.34 -7.74 12.78
C GLU A 27 -10.68 -6.88 11.57
N LEU A 28 -11.97 -6.62 11.32
CA LEU A 28 -12.40 -5.74 10.23
C LEU A 28 -11.91 -4.30 10.41
N ALA A 29 -11.90 -3.76 11.64
CA ALA A 29 -11.38 -2.43 11.92
C ALA A 29 -9.87 -2.37 11.68
N HIS A 30 -9.11 -3.34 12.19
CA HIS A 30 -7.67 -3.44 11.94
C HIS A 30 -7.35 -3.57 10.45
N PHE A 31 -8.10 -4.42 9.75
CA PHE A 31 -7.96 -4.62 8.32
C PHE A 31 -8.21 -3.34 7.50
N ARG A 32 -9.27 -2.59 7.83
CA ARG A 32 -9.55 -1.29 7.21
C ARG A 32 -8.45 -0.29 7.49
N GLY A 33 -7.91 -0.27 8.71
CA GLY A 33 -6.78 0.59 9.07
C GLY A 33 -5.54 0.29 8.23
N VAL A 34 -5.14 -0.98 8.15
CA VAL A 34 -3.97 -1.41 7.34
C VAL A 34 -4.18 -1.07 5.87
N THR A 35 -5.35 -1.41 5.31
CA THR A 35 -5.64 -1.14 3.90
C THR A 35 -5.66 0.35 3.61
N GLY A 36 -6.27 1.16 4.49
CA GLY A 36 -6.27 2.61 4.38
C GLY A 36 -4.87 3.20 4.37
N ASN A 37 -3.99 2.72 5.27
CA ASN A 37 -2.60 3.17 5.31
C ASN A 37 -1.85 2.81 4.02
N VAL A 38 -1.97 1.56 3.54
CA VAL A 38 -1.27 1.14 2.31
C VAL A 38 -1.77 1.91 1.08
N VAL A 39 -3.07 2.20 1.01
CA VAL A 39 -3.63 3.03 -0.07
C VAL A 39 -3.09 4.46 0.02
N GLN A 40 -3.00 5.03 1.22
CA GLN A 40 -2.44 6.36 1.40
C GLN A 40 -0.96 6.43 1.01
N ASP A 41 -0.17 5.43 1.40
CA ASP A 41 1.24 5.32 1.01
C ASP A 41 1.39 5.22 -0.51
N ALA A 42 0.54 4.41 -1.17
CA ALA A 42 0.50 4.34 -2.63
C ALA A 42 0.20 5.70 -3.28
N LEU A 43 -0.78 6.44 -2.74
CA LEU A 43 -1.15 7.76 -3.24
C LEU A 43 -0.03 8.78 -3.05
N ASN A 44 0.70 8.72 -1.95
CA ASN A 44 1.84 9.59 -1.69
C ASN A 44 2.97 9.31 -2.70
N VAL A 45 3.34 8.04 -2.90
CA VAL A 45 4.36 7.65 -3.89
C VAL A 45 3.92 8.04 -5.30
N TRP A 46 2.64 7.88 -5.64
CA TRP A 46 2.11 8.34 -6.91
C TRP A 46 2.19 9.86 -7.06
N ALA A 47 1.92 10.63 -6.02
CA ALA A 47 2.03 12.09 -6.05
C ALA A 47 3.48 12.54 -6.30
N ASP A 48 4.46 11.89 -5.67
CA ASP A 48 5.89 12.16 -5.90
C ASP A 48 6.28 11.86 -7.35
N LEU A 49 5.87 10.69 -7.87
CA LEU A 49 6.11 10.30 -9.27
C LEU A 49 5.43 11.26 -10.25
N TRP A 50 4.20 11.66 -9.96
CA TRP A 50 3.46 12.61 -10.78
C TRP A 50 4.13 13.99 -10.77
N GLY A 51 4.66 14.44 -9.64
CA GLY A 51 5.41 15.69 -9.54
C GLY A 51 6.66 15.72 -10.44
N GLU A 52 7.32 14.58 -10.63
CA GLU A 52 8.43 14.48 -11.60
C GLU A 52 7.95 14.56 -13.05
N LEU A 53 6.75 14.05 -13.35
CA LEU A 53 6.18 14.02 -14.69
C LEU A 53 5.48 15.33 -15.07
N ASP A 54 4.95 16.06 -14.08
CA ASP A 54 4.22 17.30 -14.26
C ASP A 54 5.13 18.39 -14.86
N GLY A 55 4.73 18.96 -15.99
CA GLY A 55 5.56 19.89 -16.76
C GLY A 55 6.64 19.25 -17.65
N ALA A 56 7.03 18.00 -17.42
CA ALA A 56 8.03 17.29 -18.22
C ALA A 56 7.42 16.41 -19.34
N VAL A 57 6.18 15.95 -19.17
CA VAL A 57 5.46 15.13 -20.15
C VAL A 57 4.44 15.99 -20.89
N VAL A 58 4.76 16.42 -22.10
CA VAL A 58 3.79 17.15 -22.92
C VAL A 58 2.70 16.20 -23.41
N SER A 59 1.44 16.50 -23.09
CA SER A 59 0.28 15.77 -23.60
C SER A 59 0.19 15.89 -25.13
N GLY A 60 0.77 14.93 -25.83
CA GLY A 60 0.22 14.34 -27.05
C GLY A 60 0.39 15.05 -28.39
N VAL A 61 0.67 16.36 -28.54
CA VAL A 61 0.72 16.95 -29.92
C VAL A 61 1.77 18.04 -30.15
N VAL A 62 2.39 18.64 -29.13
CA VAL A 62 3.38 19.70 -29.36
C VAL A 62 4.65 19.38 -28.57
N ILE A 63 5.58 18.67 -29.21
CA ILE A 63 6.96 18.56 -28.72
C ILE A 63 7.55 19.97 -28.85
N GLY A 64 7.49 20.74 -27.75
CA GLY A 64 8.31 21.95 -27.62
C GLY A 64 9.79 21.56 -27.80
N SER A 65 10.63 22.48 -28.26
CA SER A 65 12.05 22.18 -28.54
C SER A 65 12.81 21.54 -27.37
N GLU A 66 12.35 21.72 -26.13
CA GLU A 66 12.88 21.10 -24.90
C GLU A 66 12.55 19.60 -24.77
N ALA A 67 11.48 19.13 -25.44
CA ALA A 67 11.12 17.71 -25.45
C ALA A 67 11.96 16.87 -26.44
N GLN A 68 12.95 17.47 -27.12
CA GLN A 68 13.95 16.71 -27.89
C GLN A 68 14.98 15.98 -27.00
N GLU A 69 15.17 16.42 -25.75
CA GLU A 69 16.13 15.79 -24.82
C GLU A 69 15.56 14.58 -24.08
N GLY A 70 14.27 14.29 -24.25
CA GLY A 70 13.59 13.19 -23.56
C GLY A 70 13.32 13.51 -22.08
N PHE A 71 12.49 12.67 -21.45
CA PHE A 71 12.18 12.82 -20.03
C PHE A 71 13.39 12.45 -19.18
N GLN A 72 13.82 13.36 -18.31
CA GLN A 72 14.83 13.10 -17.30
C GLN A 72 14.28 13.52 -15.92
N PRO A 73 14.00 12.57 -15.02
CA PRO A 73 13.49 12.89 -13.69
C PRO A 73 14.54 13.67 -12.89
N SER A 74 14.10 14.65 -12.10
CA SER A 74 14.97 15.48 -11.28
C SER A 74 15.64 14.68 -10.15
N CYS A 75 14.95 13.68 -9.63
CA CYS A 75 15.48 12.69 -8.68
C CYS A 75 16.38 11.63 -9.33
N GLY A 76 16.50 11.60 -10.66
CA GLY A 76 17.28 10.61 -11.40
C GLY A 76 16.57 9.26 -11.57
N TRP A 77 17.02 8.51 -12.58
CA TRP A 77 16.40 7.23 -12.94
C TRP A 77 16.36 6.17 -11.82
N PRO A 78 17.42 5.99 -11.02
CA PRO A 78 17.38 4.97 -9.95
C PRO A 78 16.27 5.23 -8.94
N GLU A 79 16.16 6.45 -8.42
CA GLU A 79 15.14 6.82 -7.42
C GLU A 79 13.72 6.77 -8.03
N PHE A 80 13.56 7.26 -9.26
CA PHE A 80 12.29 7.22 -9.96
C PHE A 80 11.78 5.78 -10.14
N LEU A 81 12.67 4.88 -10.58
CA LEU A 81 12.32 3.46 -10.77
C LEU A 81 12.03 2.77 -9.44
N GLU A 82 12.76 3.10 -8.37
CA GLU A 82 12.47 2.60 -7.03
C GLU A 82 11.06 3.00 -6.58
N LYS A 83 10.69 4.28 -6.71
CA LYS A 83 9.33 4.75 -6.42
C LYS A 83 8.27 4.02 -7.25
N MET A 84 8.51 3.77 -8.54
CA MET A 84 7.62 2.97 -9.39
C MET A 84 7.47 1.52 -8.88
N TRP A 85 8.56 0.90 -8.41
CA TRP A 85 8.53 -0.44 -7.83
C TRP A 85 7.77 -0.49 -6.51
N VAL A 86 7.96 0.49 -5.64
CA VAL A 86 7.23 0.62 -4.37
C VAL A 86 5.73 0.79 -4.64
N LEU A 87 5.37 1.68 -5.58
CA LEU A 87 3.98 1.87 -5.99
C LEU A 87 3.36 0.57 -6.49
N ARG A 88 4.06 -0.17 -7.35
CA ARG A 88 3.61 -1.48 -7.82
C ARG A 88 3.34 -2.43 -6.65
N GLY A 89 4.23 -2.49 -5.67
CA GLY A 89 4.06 -3.34 -4.48
C GLY A 89 2.79 -2.99 -3.69
N HIS A 90 2.52 -1.71 -3.48
CA HIS A 90 1.28 -1.26 -2.83
C HIS A 90 0.04 -1.61 -3.65
N LEU A 91 0.07 -1.42 -4.97
CA LEU A 91 -1.05 -1.76 -5.85
C LEU A 91 -1.31 -3.27 -5.91
N GLU A 92 -0.26 -4.10 -5.95
CA GLU A 92 -0.41 -5.55 -5.89
C GLU A 92 -1.02 -6.00 -4.55
N PHE A 93 -0.60 -5.39 -3.44
CA PHE A 93 -1.21 -5.63 -2.14
C PHE A 93 -2.71 -5.28 -2.15
N VAL A 94 -3.07 -4.09 -2.64
CA VAL A 94 -4.46 -3.63 -2.71
C VAL A 94 -5.31 -4.49 -3.67
N ALA A 95 -4.74 -4.89 -4.80
CA ALA A 95 -5.43 -5.72 -5.81
C ALA A 95 -5.77 -7.13 -5.30
N ARG A 96 -5.10 -7.62 -4.24
CA ARG A 96 -5.52 -8.88 -3.59
C ARG A 96 -6.91 -8.78 -2.97
N PHE A 97 -7.35 -7.57 -2.60
CA PHE A 97 -8.65 -7.35 -1.97
C PHE A 97 -9.79 -7.21 -2.97
N SER A 98 -9.52 -6.82 -4.21
CA SER A 98 -10.56 -6.81 -5.25
C SER A 98 -10.89 -8.23 -5.77
N ARG A 99 -10.09 -9.23 -5.40
CA ARG A 99 -10.25 -10.64 -5.81
C ARG A 99 -10.91 -11.52 -4.75
N GLN A 100 -11.17 -10.98 -3.56
CA GLN A 100 -11.88 -11.67 -2.47
C GLN A 100 -13.37 -11.31 -2.51
#